data_AF-A0A972Y3M5-F1
#
_entry.id   AF-A0A972Y3M5-F1
#
_cell.length_a   1.000
_cell.length_b   1.000
_cell.length_c   1.000
_cell.angle_alpha   90.00
_cell.angle_beta   90.00
_cell.angle_gamma   90.00
#
_symmetry.space_group_name_H-M   'P 1'
#
loop_
_entity.id
_entity.type
_entity.pdbx_description
1 polymer ?
#
loop_
_entity_poly.entity_id
_entity_poly.type
_entity_poly.pdbx_seq_one_letter_code
_entity_poly.pdbx_strand_id
1 'polypeptide(L)'
;MVVVIAPEKDIENEISLLNSLFFEGLEYFHFRKPEKSLSASREFLMKIHPEYRKHIITHYHHELAKELGLKGIHLQEQFRKDLKQHLSDYA
;
A
#
# COMPACT_ATOMS: atom_id res chain seq x y z
N MET A 1 -8.90 -9.73 12.82
CA MET A 1 -8.25 -9.04 11.70
C MET A 1 -7.66 -7.74 12.22
N VAL A 2 -6.34 -7.69 12.35
CA VAL A 2 -5.61 -6.47 12.70
C VAL A 2 -5.16 -5.81 11.40
N VAL A 3 -5.45 -4.52 11.26
CA VAL A 3 -5.06 -3.73 10.09
C VAL A 3 -4.19 -2.59 10.58
N VAL A 4 -3.01 -2.44 9.98
CA VAL A 4 -2.12 -1.32 10.24
C VAL A 4 -2.20 -0.36 9.06
N ILE A 5 -2.38 0.93 9.35
CA ILE A 5 -2.35 1.99 8.34
C ILE A 5 -1.02 2.73 8.52
N ALA A 6 -0.30 2.90 7.41
CA ALA A 6 0.95 3.63 7.41
C ALA A 6 0.75 5.07 7.96
N PRO A 7 1.69 5.60 8.76
CA PRO A 7 1.68 7.01 9.10
C PRO A 7 1.82 7.84 7.82
N GLU A 8 1.18 9.02 7.75
CA GLU A 8 1.18 9.81 6.51
C GLU A 8 2.59 10.30 6.11
N LYS A 9 3.48 10.48 7.10
CA LYS A 9 4.89 10.82 6.94
C LYS A 9 5.78 9.63 7.28
N ASP A 10 6.98 9.61 6.70
CA ASP A 10 7.96 8.58 7.03
C ASP A 10 8.45 8.71 8.45
N ILE A 11 8.60 7.56 9.11
CA ILE A 11 9.17 7.48 10.44
C ILE A 11 10.49 6.71 10.39
N GLU A 12 11.34 6.95 11.38
CA GLU A 12 12.59 6.21 11.51
C GLU A 12 12.29 4.71 11.70
N ASN A 13 13.09 3.86 11.05
CA ASN A 13 12.99 2.39 11.14
C ASN A 13 11.66 1.78 10.68
N GLU A 14 10.83 2.52 9.91
CA GLU A 14 9.50 2.08 9.47
C GLU A 14 9.53 0.72 8.76
N ILE A 15 10.49 0.51 7.87
CA ILE A 15 10.63 -0.75 7.12
C ILE A 15 10.96 -1.92 8.05
N SER A 16 11.91 -1.73 8.97
CA SER A 16 12.33 -2.77 9.91
C SER A 16 11.18 -3.16 10.84
N LEU A 17 10.43 -2.16 11.34
CA LEU A 17 9.24 -2.39 12.16
C LEU A 17 8.16 -3.13 11.37
N LEU A 18 7.90 -2.71 10.14
CA LEU A 18 6.87 -3.32 9.29
C LEU A 18 7.20 -4.78 8.95
N ASN A 19 8.44 -5.08 8.58
CA ASN A 19 8.88 -6.46 8.37
C ASN A 19 8.74 -7.30 9.65
N SER A 20 9.03 -6.73 10.82
CA SER A 20 8.85 -7.41 12.11
C SER A 20 7.37 -7.68 12.39
N LEU A 21 6.48 -6.72 12.11
CA LEU A 21 5.04 -6.92 12.25
C LEU A 21 4.52 -8.02 11.31
N PHE A 22 5.03 -8.08 10.08
CA PHE A 22 4.69 -9.17 9.16
C PHE A 22 5.18 -10.53 9.66
N PHE A 23 6.39 -10.59 10.23
CA PHE A 23 6.93 -11.79 10.85
C PHE A 23 6.05 -12.28 12.01
N GLU A 24 5.53 -11.35 12.83
CA GLU A 24 4.58 -11.64 13.93
C GLU A 24 3.14 -11.92 13.46
N GLY A 25 2.88 -11.95 12.15
CA GLY A 25 1.59 -12.35 11.58
C GLY A 25 0.65 -11.21 11.18
N LEU A 26 1.15 -10.01 10.90
CA LEU A 26 0.35 -8.93 10.31
C LEU A 26 -0.28 -9.38 8.99
N GLU A 27 -1.61 -9.43 8.94
CA GLU A 27 -2.34 -9.89 7.75
C GLU A 27 -2.44 -8.82 6.66
N TYR A 28 -2.63 -7.54 7.05
CA TYR A 28 -2.88 -6.44 6.14
C TYR A 28 -2.17 -5.14 6.56
N PHE A 29 -1.43 -4.57 5.62
CA PHE A 29 -0.84 -3.24 5.73
C PHE A 29 -1.41 -2.29 4.68
N HIS A 30 -2.03 -1.21 5.13
CA HIS A 30 -2.59 -0.17 4.27
C HIS A 30 -1.53 0.92 4.06
N PHE A 31 -0.92 0.92 2.89
CA PHE A 31 0.06 1.94 2.50
C PHE A 31 -0.66 3.23 2.08
N ARG A 32 -0.67 4.21 2.98
CA ARG A 32 -1.29 5.53 2.79
C ARG A 32 -0.26 6.64 3.06
N LYS A 33 0.37 7.12 1.98
CA LYS A 33 1.34 8.23 2.01
C LYS A 33 0.94 9.28 0.94
N PRO A 34 0.01 10.21 1.25
CA PRO A 34 -0.57 11.11 0.26
C PRO A 34 0.47 12.03 -0.41
N GLU A 35 1.49 12.45 0.33
CA GLU A 35 2.51 13.40 -0.14
C GLU A 35 3.69 12.72 -0.85
N LYS A 36 3.73 11.38 -0.88
CA LYS A 36 4.86 10.63 -1.42
C LYS A 36 4.71 10.46 -2.92
N SER A 37 5.77 10.74 -3.69
CA SER A 37 5.79 10.54 -5.14
C SER A 37 5.71 9.06 -5.51
N LEU A 38 5.40 8.77 -6.79
CA LEU A 38 5.40 7.40 -7.32
C LEU A 38 6.76 6.73 -7.11
N SER A 39 7.86 7.40 -7.44
CA SER A 39 9.22 6.86 -7.30
C SER A 39 9.57 6.57 -5.85
N ALA A 40 9.29 7.51 -4.93
CA ALA A 40 9.56 7.32 -3.51
C ALA A 40 8.68 6.23 -2.90
N SER A 41 7.44 6.07 -3.39
CA SER A 41 6.54 4.98 -2.97
C SER A 41 7.04 3.62 -3.45
N ARG A 42 7.50 3.54 -4.69
CA ARG A 42 8.14 2.33 -5.26
C ARG A 42 9.37 1.94 -4.44
N GLU A 43 10.28 2.88 -4.21
CA GLU A 43 11.49 2.65 -3.41
C GLU A 43 11.17 2.17 -1.99
N PHE A 44 10.16 2.75 -1.35
CA PHE A 44 9.72 2.33 -0.02
C PHE A 44 9.23 0.88 -0.04
N LEU A 45 8.31 0.55 -0.94
CA LEU A 45 7.70 -0.78 -1.04
C LEU A 45 8.71 -1.86 -1.47
N MET A 46 9.72 -1.50 -2.26
CA MET A 46 10.80 -2.42 -2.64
C MET A 46 11.68 -2.84 -1.46
N LYS A 47 11.78 -2.01 -0.41
CA LYS A 47 12.54 -2.35 0.82
C LYS A 47 11.82 -3.36 1.72
N ILE A 48 10.52 -3.58 1.52
CA ILE A 48 9.75 -4.61 2.21
C ILE A 48 10.07 -5.97 1.57
N HIS A 49 10.21 -7.01 2.40
CA HIS A 49 10.51 -8.35 1.89
C HIS A 49 9.45 -8.79 0.86
N PRO A 50 9.86 -9.38 -0.28
CA PRO A 50 8.94 -9.74 -1.36
C PRO A 50 7.77 -10.63 -0.92
N GLU A 51 8.01 -11.55 0.01
CA GLU A 51 6.99 -12.47 0.55
C GLU A 51 5.83 -11.76 1.27
N TYR A 52 6.07 -10.54 1.79
CA TYR A 52 5.06 -9.76 2.51
C TYR A 52 4.27 -8.82 1.62
N ARG A 53 4.69 -8.59 0.37
CA ARG A 53 4.02 -7.64 -0.54
C ARG A 53 2.57 -8.02 -0.83
N LYS A 54 2.26 -9.32 -0.86
CA LYS A 54 0.89 -9.88 -0.98
C LYS A 54 -0.07 -9.50 0.16
N HIS A 55 0.44 -8.87 1.22
CA HIS A 55 -0.33 -8.37 2.36
C HIS A 55 -0.53 -6.84 2.33
N ILE A 56 0.02 -6.15 1.33
CA ILE A 56 0.00 -4.69 1.23
C ILE A 56 -1.13 -4.23 0.33
N ILE A 57 -1.89 -3.24 0.78
CA ILE A 57 -2.92 -2.56 0.00
C ILE A 57 -2.50 -1.10 -0.16
N THR A 58 -2.38 -0.61 -1.40
CA THR A 58 -1.99 0.78 -1.66
C THR A 58 -3.20 1.69 -1.87
N HIS A 59 -3.17 2.88 -1.26
CA HIS A 59 -4.25 3.89 -1.41
C HIS A 59 -4.02 4.82 -2.60
N TYR A 60 -2.77 5.02 -2.98
CA TYR A 60 -2.31 5.89 -4.06
C TYR A 60 -1.42 5.08 -5.03
N HIS A 61 -1.06 5.66 -6.18
CA HIS A 61 -0.14 5.04 -7.15
C HIS A 61 -0.53 3.60 -7.47
N HIS A 62 -1.78 3.40 -7.90
CA HIS A 62 -2.40 2.08 -8.05
C HIS A 62 -1.63 1.16 -9.03
N GLU A 63 -0.87 1.72 -9.96
CA GLU A 63 0.02 0.94 -10.83
C GLU A 63 1.03 0.07 -10.06
N LEU A 64 1.46 0.51 -8.86
CA LEU A 64 2.41 -0.22 -8.03
C LEU A 64 1.84 -1.54 -7.53
N ALA A 65 0.52 -1.67 -7.43
CA ALA A 65 -0.11 -2.92 -7.01
C ALA A 65 0.21 -4.06 -7.99
N LYS A 66 0.08 -3.80 -9.29
CA LYS A 66 0.40 -4.76 -10.34
C LYS A 66 1.91 -4.93 -10.49
N GLU A 67 2.66 -3.83 -10.45
CA GLU A 67 4.12 -3.85 -10.65
C GLU A 67 4.86 -4.65 -9.57
N LEU A 68 4.49 -4.47 -8.29
CA LEU A 68 5.21 -5.06 -7.17
C LEU A 68 4.54 -6.33 -6.61
N GLY A 69 3.43 -6.78 -7.22
CA GLY A 69 2.65 -7.92 -6.75
C GLY A 69 2.03 -7.67 -5.37
N LEU A 70 1.50 -6.47 -5.15
CA LEU A 70 0.81 -6.13 -3.90
C LEU A 70 -0.54 -6.86 -3.82
N LYS A 71 -1.16 -6.87 -2.63
CA LYS A 71 -2.48 -7.49 -2.45
C LYS A 71 -3.56 -6.85 -3.32
N GLY A 72 -3.51 -5.53 -3.46
CA GLY A 72 -4.49 -4.77 -4.21
C GLY A 72 -4.47 -3.28 -3.90
N ILE A 73 -5.57 -2.62 -4.23
CA ILE A 73 -5.73 -1.17 -4.10
C ILE A 73 -6.92 -0.84 -3.21
N HIS A 74 -6.82 0.30 -2.52
CA HIS A 74 -7.94 0.88 -1.80
C HIS A 74 -8.40 2.15 -2.52
N LEU A 75 -9.61 2.13 -3.07
CA LEU A 75 -10.23 3.30 -3.67
C LEU A 75 -10.97 4.09 -2.59
N GLN A 76 -10.57 5.35 -2.39
CA GLN A 76 -11.27 6.25 -1.47
C GLN A 76 -12.71 6.46 -1.93
N GLU A 77 -13.64 6.63 -0.98
CA GLU A 77 -15.06 6.74 -1.28
C GLU A 77 -15.38 7.88 -2.25
N GLN A 78 -14.72 9.03 -2.08
CA GLN A 78 -14.89 10.19 -2.96
C GLN A 78 -14.45 9.86 -4.39
N PHE A 79 -13.26 9.28 -4.55
CA PHE A 79 -12.76 8.82 -5.85
C PHE A 79 -13.73 7.80 -6.48
N ARG A 80 -14.28 6.86 -5.70
CA ARG A 80 -15.29 5.89 -6.16
C ARG A 80 -16.59 6.54 -6.64
N LYS A 81 -17.04 7.62 -5.98
CA LYS A 81 -18.22 8.39 -6.39
C LYS A 81 -17.98 9.18 -7.68
N ASP A 82 -16.75 9.64 -7.86
CA ASP A 82 -16.32 10.38 -9.06
C ASP A 82 -16.10 9.43 -10.25
N LEU A 83 -15.73 8.16 -10.00
CA LEU A 83 -15.40 7.15 -11.00
C LEU A 83 -16.59 6.45 -11.68
N LYS A 84 -17.80 6.99 -11.61
CA LYS A 84 -19.04 6.32 -12.08
C LYS A 84 -19.02 5.83 -13.54
N GLN A 85 -18.03 6.19 -14.36
CA GLN A 85 -17.87 5.72 -15.74
C GLN A 85 -16.59 4.89 -16.04
N HIS A 86 -15.65 4.72 -15.11
CA HIS A 86 -14.31 4.14 -15.40
C HIS A 86 -13.89 2.95 -14.51
N LEU A 87 -14.83 2.34 -13.79
CA LEU A 87 -14.52 1.22 -12.88
C LEU A 87 -13.90 0.00 -13.57
N SER A 88 -14.10 -0.15 -14.89
CA SER A 88 -13.49 -1.21 -15.71
C SER A 88 -11.97 -1.17 -15.72
N ASP A 89 -11.37 -0.01 -15.52
CA ASP A 89 -9.92 0.18 -15.59
C ASP A 89 -9.21 -0.38 -14.34
N TYR A 90 -10.00 -0.80 -13.34
CA TYR A 90 -9.59 -1.34 -12.05
C TYR A 90 -10.09 -2.78 -11.81
N ALA A 91 -10.67 -3.43 -12.82
CA ALA A 91 -11.16 -4.82 -12.77
C ALA A 91 -10.10 -5.83 -13.22
#